data_AF-D9URF8-F1
#
_entry.id   AF-D9URF8-F1
#
_cell.length_a   1.000
_cell.length_b   1.000
_cell.length_c   1.000
_cell.angle_alpha   90.00
_cell.angle_beta   90.00
_cell.angle_gamma   90.00
#
_symmetry.space_group_name_H-M   'P 1'
#
loop_
_entity.id
_entity.type
_entity.pdbx_description
1 polymer ?
#
loop_
_entity_poly.entity_id
_entity_poly.type
_entity_poly.pdbx_seq_one_letter_code
_entity_poly.pdbx_strand_id
1 'polypeptide(L)'
;MDELYVVRHQPTWREEPDPEPDDEYDNDTDHKTVYALFGLAIYKANVLEHTLVNTLAMARIITAEEQGERLIRDPWAQGFKDMMGKLIRRAEPYVSAYPEVVDDLTNSLKRRNFLVHHFWRERIQEMITESSRAEMCADLKVDCRLFTQTDERLTERVFDPLARKRGITPEMIEAQYAKERREAMKRYEPESFTEGEGSA
;
A
#
# COMPACT_ATOMS: atom_id res chain seq x y z
N MET A 1 3.33 -29.91 -52.43
CA MET A 1 2.34 -29.83 -51.36
C MET A 1 3.08 -30.20 -50.10
N ASP A 2 3.54 -29.20 -49.37
CA ASP A 2 4.23 -29.38 -48.09
C ASP A 2 3.19 -29.69 -47.02
N GLU A 3 3.24 -30.89 -46.46
CA GLU A 3 2.43 -31.23 -45.28
C GLU A 3 3.06 -30.58 -44.05
N LEU A 4 2.43 -29.50 -43.59
CA LEU A 4 2.73 -28.85 -42.32
C LEU A 4 2.52 -29.85 -41.17
N TYR A 5 3.59 -30.23 -40.47
CA TYR A 5 3.50 -30.94 -39.20
C TYR A 5 2.90 -30.00 -38.15
N VAL A 6 1.61 -30.15 -37.87
CA VAL A 6 0.97 -29.50 -36.71
C VAL A 6 1.30 -30.34 -35.47
N VAL A 7 2.32 -29.91 -34.72
CA VAL A 7 2.56 -30.41 -33.36
C VAL A 7 1.40 -29.89 -32.50
N ARG A 8 0.40 -30.73 -32.26
CA ARG A 8 -0.64 -30.45 -31.27
C ARG A 8 0.00 -30.58 -29.88
N HIS A 9 0.36 -29.45 -29.28
CA HIS A 9 0.67 -29.41 -27.87
C HIS A 9 -0.62 -29.77 -27.11
N GLN A 10 -0.69 -30.97 -26.54
CA GLN A 10 -1.77 -31.26 -25.61
C GLN A 10 -1.52 -30.45 -24.33
N PRO A 11 -2.56 -29.83 -23.74
CA PRO A 11 -2.44 -29.25 -22.41
C PRO A 11 -2.17 -30.38 -21.41
N THR A 12 -1.17 -30.23 -20.55
CA THR A 12 -0.78 -31.20 -19.52
C THR A 12 -1.81 -31.34 -18.38
N TRP A 13 -3.01 -30.77 -18.52
CA TRP A 13 -4.08 -30.79 -17.51
C TRP A 13 -4.99 -32.03 -17.61
N ARG A 14 -4.49 -33.15 -18.15
CA ARG A 14 -5.25 -34.41 -18.23
C ARG A 14 -4.38 -35.60 -17.86
N GLU A 15 -4.26 -35.77 -16.56
CA GLU A 15 -4.25 -37.02 -15.81
C GLU A 15 -4.27 -36.53 -14.37
N GLU A 16 -5.47 -36.41 -13.78
CA GLU A 16 -5.59 -36.10 -12.35
C GLU A 16 -5.04 -37.31 -11.59
N PRO A 17 -3.87 -37.21 -10.93
CA PRO A 17 -3.54 -38.17 -9.89
C PRO A 17 -4.58 -37.99 -8.77
N ASP A 18 -4.85 -39.07 -8.04
CA ASP A 18 -5.70 -39.12 -6.84
C ASP A 18 -5.66 -37.79 -6.06
N PRO A 19 -6.80 -37.17 -5.66
CA PRO A 19 -6.78 -35.95 -4.89
C PRO A 19 -6.30 -36.28 -3.48
N GLU A 20 -4.99 -36.44 -3.32
CA GLU A 20 -4.35 -35.99 -2.10
C GLU A 20 -4.78 -34.52 -1.92
N PRO A 21 -5.14 -34.08 -0.70
CA PRO A 21 -5.41 -32.68 -0.46
C PRO A 21 -4.10 -31.92 -0.68
N ASP A 22 -3.85 -31.57 -1.94
CA ASP A 22 -2.90 -30.57 -2.36
C ASP A 22 -3.51 -29.28 -1.84
N ASP A 23 -3.31 -29.03 -0.56
CA ASP A 23 -3.58 -27.73 0.01
C ASP A 23 -2.66 -26.79 -0.75
N GLU A 24 -3.18 -26.13 -1.79
CA GLU A 24 -2.49 -25.06 -2.53
C GLU A 24 -1.90 -24.02 -1.56
N TYR A 25 -2.44 -23.98 -0.33
CA TYR A 25 -2.02 -23.15 0.79
C TYR A 25 -1.05 -23.82 1.77
N ASP A 26 -0.62 -25.08 1.61
CA ASP A 26 0.48 -25.69 2.37
C ASP A 26 1.81 -25.73 1.59
N ASN A 27 2.07 -24.63 0.90
CA ASN A 27 3.42 -24.35 0.45
C ASN A 27 4.28 -24.05 1.67
N ASP A 28 5.29 -24.90 1.89
CA ASP A 28 6.39 -24.72 2.83
C ASP A 28 6.78 -23.22 2.95
N THR A 29 7.00 -22.76 4.18
CA THR A 29 6.90 -21.38 4.72
C THR A 29 7.43 -20.22 3.83
N ASP A 30 8.32 -20.52 2.89
CA ASP A 30 9.00 -19.57 2.01
C ASP A 30 8.07 -18.94 0.93
N HIS A 31 7.17 -19.71 0.30
CA HIS A 31 6.25 -19.14 -0.71
C HIS A 31 5.26 -18.15 -0.09
N LYS A 32 4.71 -18.52 1.09
CA LYS A 32 3.82 -17.65 1.88
C LYS A 32 4.52 -16.33 2.24
N THR A 33 5.82 -16.37 2.50
CA THR A 33 6.61 -15.18 2.82
C THR A 33 6.67 -14.23 1.62
N VAL A 34 6.86 -14.73 0.40
CA VAL A 34 6.83 -13.89 -0.82
C VAL A 34 5.45 -13.24 -0.98
N TYR A 35 4.36 -14.00 -0.85
CA TYR A 35 3.00 -13.46 -0.95
C TYR A 35 2.71 -12.41 0.14
N ALA A 36 3.12 -12.67 1.38
CA ALA A 36 2.96 -11.74 2.49
C ALA A 36 3.75 -10.45 2.28
N LEU A 37 4.99 -10.53 1.79
CA LEU A 37 5.81 -9.35 1.48
C LEU A 37 5.27 -8.57 0.27
N PHE A 38 4.72 -9.25 -0.73
CA PHE A 38 4.03 -8.59 -1.84
C PHE A 38 2.81 -7.82 -1.34
N GLY A 39 1.98 -8.46 -0.52
CA GLY A 39 0.83 -7.83 0.12
C GLY A 39 1.23 -6.65 1.00
N LEU A 40 2.31 -6.78 1.77
CA LEU A 40 2.86 -5.70 2.60
C LEU A 40 3.34 -4.53 1.76
N ALA A 41 4.04 -4.77 0.64
CA ALA A 41 4.49 -3.71 -0.25
C ALA A 41 3.32 -2.93 -0.87
N ILE A 42 2.28 -3.64 -1.34
CA ILE A 42 1.05 -3.01 -1.83
C ILE A 42 0.32 -2.25 -0.72
N TYR A 43 0.22 -2.82 0.48
CA TYR A 43 -0.35 -2.14 1.64
C TYR A 43 0.38 -0.82 1.93
N LYS A 44 1.71 -0.83 1.94
CA LYS A 44 2.52 0.39 2.15
C LYS A 44 2.34 1.42 1.04
N ALA A 45 2.23 0.99 -0.22
CA ALA A 45 1.87 1.89 -1.31
C ALA A 45 0.49 2.51 -1.11
N ASN A 46 -0.49 1.75 -0.63
CA ASN A 46 -1.83 2.26 -0.33
C ASN A 46 -1.82 3.26 0.83
N VAL A 47 -0.99 3.06 1.86
CA VAL A 47 -0.80 4.05 2.94
C VAL A 47 -0.31 5.38 2.37
N LEU A 48 0.68 5.36 1.49
CA LEU A 48 1.15 6.56 0.78
C LEU A 48 0.04 7.22 -0.05
N GLU A 49 -0.82 6.45 -0.74
CA GLU A 49 -2.00 7.00 -1.43
C GLU A 49 -2.94 7.72 -0.46
N HIS A 50 -3.19 7.16 0.73
CA HIS A 50 -4.02 7.81 1.75
C HIS A 50 -3.39 9.13 2.24
N THR A 51 -2.08 9.19 2.44
CA THR A 51 -1.40 10.43 2.83
C THR A 51 -1.52 11.50 1.75
N LEU A 52 -1.43 11.14 0.47
CA LEU A 52 -1.70 12.05 -0.64
C LEU A 52 -3.16 12.55 -0.62
N VAL A 53 -4.13 11.66 -0.36
CA VAL A 53 -5.54 12.05 -0.22
C VAL A 53 -5.73 13.02 0.95
N ASN A 54 -5.15 12.72 2.11
CA ASN A 54 -5.21 13.57 3.31
C ASN A 54 -4.59 14.94 3.06
N THR A 55 -3.46 14.99 2.36
CA THR A 55 -2.79 16.24 1.96
C THR A 55 -3.69 17.09 1.07
N LEU A 56 -4.29 16.49 0.04
CA LEU A 56 -5.20 17.19 -0.87
C LEU A 56 -6.47 17.68 -0.16
N ALA A 57 -7.04 16.86 0.74
CA ALA A 57 -8.21 17.23 1.52
C ALA A 57 -7.90 18.40 2.46
N MET A 58 -6.78 18.34 3.19
CA MET A 58 -6.33 19.41 4.09
C MET A 58 -6.10 20.72 3.33
N ALA A 59 -5.42 20.66 2.18
CA ALA A 59 -5.21 21.83 1.34
C ALA A 59 -6.54 22.43 0.85
N ARG A 60 -7.51 21.60 0.45
CA ARG A 60 -8.84 22.07 0.03
C ARG A 60 -9.60 22.75 1.17
N ILE A 61 -9.51 22.23 2.38
CA ILE A 61 -10.12 22.83 3.58
C ILE A 61 -9.51 24.22 3.82
N ILE A 62 -8.19 24.32 3.85
CA ILE A 62 -7.48 25.60 4.06
C ILE A 62 -7.89 26.63 3.00
N THR A 63 -7.85 26.24 1.73
CA THR A 63 -8.23 27.15 0.63
C THR A 63 -9.68 27.59 0.71
N ALA A 64 -10.61 26.69 1.05
CA ALA A 64 -12.02 27.05 1.22
C ALA A 64 -12.21 28.06 2.36
N GLU A 65 -11.50 27.89 3.48
CA GLU A 65 -11.55 28.82 4.61
C GLU A 65 -10.99 30.20 4.26
N GLU A 66 -9.84 30.24 3.58
CA GLU A 66 -9.23 31.49 3.10
C GLU A 66 -10.15 32.25 2.12
N GLN A 67 -10.97 31.53 1.35
CA GLN A 67 -11.91 32.09 0.38
C GLN A 67 -13.30 32.36 0.97
N GLY A 68 -13.55 32.00 2.23
CA GLY A 68 -14.89 32.07 2.84
C GLY A 68 -15.90 31.11 2.16
N GLU A 69 -15.43 30.07 1.48
CA GLU A 69 -16.25 29.08 0.80
C GLU A 69 -16.73 28.01 1.79
N ARG A 70 -18.03 27.68 1.74
CA ARG A 70 -18.57 26.54 2.48
C ARG A 70 -18.37 25.24 1.68
N LEU A 71 -17.65 24.28 2.25
CA LEU A 71 -17.53 22.94 1.67
C LEU A 71 -18.86 22.19 1.76
N ILE A 72 -19.48 21.93 0.61
CA ILE A 72 -20.75 21.17 0.49
C ILE A 72 -20.47 19.66 0.37
N ARG A 73 -19.30 19.29 -0.16
CA ARG A 73 -18.88 17.90 -0.37
C ARG A 73 -17.74 17.55 0.55
N ASP A 74 -17.69 16.28 0.92
CA ASP A 74 -16.56 15.70 1.65
C ASP A 74 -15.25 15.91 0.85
N PRO A 75 -14.25 16.61 1.40
CA PRO A 75 -12.96 16.85 0.76
C PRO A 75 -12.19 15.58 0.40
N TRP A 76 -12.43 14.48 1.12
CA TRP A 76 -11.74 13.21 0.90
C TRP A 76 -12.37 12.38 -0.24
N ALA A 77 -13.66 12.55 -0.51
CA ALA A 77 -14.43 11.67 -1.39
C ALA A 77 -13.88 11.54 -2.82
N GLN A 78 -13.24 12.59 -3.35
CA GLN A 78 -12.61 12.52 -4.68
C GLN A 78 -11.23 11.86 -4.63
N GLY A 79 -10.49 12.01 -3.53
CA GLY A 79 -9.18 11.41 -3.37
C GLY A 79 -9.24 9.89 -3.38
N PHE A 80 -10.18 9.29 -2.66
CA PHE A 80 -10.33 7.83 -2.58
C PHE A 80 -10.77 7.14 -3.89
N LYS A 81 -11.14 7.91 -4.91
CA LYS A 81 -11.48 7.37 -6.25
C LYS A 81 -10.32 7.46 -7.23
N ASP A 82 -9.28 8.22 -6.90
CA ASP A 82 -8.19 8.53 -7.81
C ASP A 82 -7.01 7.59 -7.54
N MET A 83 -6.41 7.07 -8.61
CA MET A 83 -5.18 6.28 -8.52
C MET A 83 -3.98 7.17 -8.17
N MET A 84 -2.91 6.58 -7.58
CA MET A 84 -1.70 7.29 -7.16
C MET A 84 -1.18 8.32 -8.18
N GLY A 85 -1.08 7.97 -9.46
CA GLY A 85 -0.59 8.89 -10.49
C GLY A 85 -1.49 10.11 -10.74
N LYS A 86 -2.79 10.04 -10.45
CA LYS A 86 -3.68 11.21 -10.48
C LYS A 86 -3.59 12.02 -9.18
N LEU A 87 -3.41 11.35 -8.04
CA LEU A 87 -3.16 12.00 -6.75
C LEU A 87 -1.88 12.84 -6.78
N ILE A 88 -0.77 12.27 -7.27
CA ILE A 88 0.52 12.97 -7.41
C ILE A 88 0.39 14.22 -8.29
N ARG A 89 -0.26 14.10 -9.45
CA ARG A 89 -0.51 15.26 -10.34
C ARG A 89 -1.32 16.36 -9.65
N ARG A 90 -2.34 16.00 -8.88
CA ARG A 90 -3.13 16.97 -8.11
C ARG A 90 -2.32 17.57 -6.96
N ALA A 91 -1.37 16.83 -6.40
CA ALA A 91 -0.53 17.26 -5.30
C ALA A 91 0.64 18.16 -5.73
N GLU A 92 0.95 18.22 -7.03
CA GLU A 92 2.05 19.00 -7.63
C GLU A 92 2.18 20.44 -7.08
N PRO A 93 1.11 21.24 -6.93
CA PRO A 93 1.22 22.60 -6.40
C PRO A 93 1.74 22.65 -4.95
N TYR A 94 1.59 21.57 -4.19
CA TYR A 94 1.98 21.48 -2.78
C TYR A 94 3.34 20.81 -2.56
N VAL A 95 3.76 19.96 -3.51
CA VAL A 95 5.03 19.21 -3.42
C VAL A 95 6.16 19.83 -4.24
N SER A 96 5.85 20.69 -5.22
CA SER A 96 6.84 21.23 -6.18
C SER A 96 8.00 22.03 -5.54
N ALA A 97 7.80 22.55 -4.33
CA ALA A 97 8.84 23.22 -3.55
C ALA A 97 9.86 22.25 -2.92
N TYR A 98 9.61 20.93 -2.98
CA TYR A 98 10.41 19.88 -2.36
C TYR A 98 10.81 18.84 -3.43
N PRO A 99 11.87 19.10 -4.23
CA PRO A 99 12.29 18.21 -5.32
C PRO A 99 12.50 16.76 -4.87
N GLU A 100 13.02 16.56 -3.66
CA GLU A 100 13.21 15.23 -3.08
C GLU A 100 11.90 14.46 -2.88
N VAL A 101 10.81 15.16 -2.52
CA VAL A 101 9.48 14.54 -2.37
C VAL A 101 8.93 14.18 -3.75
N VAL A 102 9.14 15.05 -4.75
CA VAL A 102 8.71 14.79 -6.13
C VAL A 102 9.41 13.56 -6.71
N ASP A 103 10.72 13.44 -6.49
CA ASP A 103 11.51 12.29 -6.95
C ASP A 103 11.07 11.00 -6.24
N ASP A 104 10.90 11.03 -4.92
CA ASP A 104 10.43 9.88 -4.13
C ASP A 104 9.03 9.43 -4.56
N LEU A 105 8.09 10.36 -4.78
CA LEU A 105 6.75 10.08 -5.30
C LEU A 105 6.80 9.48 -6.71
N THR A 106 7.68 9.99 -7.57
CA THR A 106 7.85 9.48 -8.94
C THR A 106 8.39 8.05 -8.93
N ASN A 107 9.37 7.76 -8.07
CA ASN A 107 9.94 6.42 -7.91
C ASN A 107 8.92 5.45 -7.31
N SER A 108 8.19 5.88 -6.28
CA SER A 108 7.09 5.13 -5.68
C SER A 108 6.00 4.79 -6.71
N LEU A 109 5.58 5.76 -7.53
CA LEU A 109 4.59 5.51 -8.59
C LEU A 109 5.07 4.44 -9.59
N LYS A 110 6.33 4.53 -10.04
CA LYS A 110 6.93 3.53 -10.94
C LYS A 110 6.93 2.15 -10.32
N ARG A 111 7.36 2.02 -9.06
CA ARG A 111 7.40 0.74 -8.34
C ARG A 111 6.02 0.17 -8.09
N ARG A 112 5.06 0.99 -7.65
CA ARG A 112 3.66 0.58 -7.46
C ARG A 112 3.05 0.08 -8.76
N ASN A 113 3.27 0.76 -9.88
CA ASN A 113 2.78 0.31 -11.19
C ASN A 113 3.44 -1.01 -11.62
N PHE A 114 4.74 -1.19 -11.38
CA PHE A 114 5.40 -2.46 -11.61
C PHE A 114 4.81 -3.60 -10.77
N LEU A 115 4.64 -3.39 -9.46
CA LEU A 115 4.06 -4.37 -8.56
C LEU A 115 2.66 -4.83 -9.00
N VAL A 116 1.82 -3.88 -9.42
CA VAL A 116 0.42 -4.17 -9.78
C VAL A 116 0.28 -4.79 -11.18
N HIS A 117 1.11 -4.40 -12.15
CA HIS A 117 0.89 -4.77 -13.55
C HIS A 117 1.90 -5.78 -14.11
N HIS A 118 3.11 -5.85 -13.53
CA HIS A 118 4.23 -6.54 -14.14
C HIS A 118 4.87 -7.61 -13.25
N PHE A 119 4.87 -7.42 -11.93
CA PHE A 119 5.61 -8.27 -10.98
C PHE A 119 5.37 -9.77 -11.20
N TRP A 120 4.12 -10.23 -11.13
CA TRP A 120 3.84 -11.66 -11.30
C TRP A 120 4.10 -12.15 -12.73
N ARG A 121 3.75 -11.36 -13.75
CA ARG A 121 4.04 -11.70 -15.15
C ARG A 121 5.54 -11.90 -15.39
N GLU A 122 6.38 -11.12 -14.72
CA GLU A 122 7.82 -11.08 -14.97
C GLU A 122 8.65 -11.90 -13.98
N ARG A 123 8.11 -12.24 -12.81
CA ARG A 123 8.87 -12.88 -11.71
C ARG A 123 8.29 -14.23 -11.30
N ILE A 124 7.18 -14.71 -11.86
CA ILE A 124 6.56 -15.98 -11.42
C ILE A 124 7.50 -17.18 -11.51
N GLN A 125 8.39 -17.23 -12.51
CA GLN A 125 9.39 -18.29 -12.64
C GLN A 125 10.42 -18.29 -11.51
N GLU A 126 10.60 -17.18 -10.79
CA GLU A 126 11.49 -17.07 -9.63
C GLU A 126 10.86 -17.65 -8.36
N MET A 127 9.62 -18.13 -8.42
CA MET A 127 9.01 -18.87 -7.32
C MET A 127 9.57 -20.30 -7.18
N ILE A 128 10.30 -20.80 -8.19
CA ILE A 128 10.70 -22.21 -8.27
C ILE A 128 11.76 -22.59 -7.23
N THR A 129 12.81 -21.79 -7.05
CA THR A 129 13.91 -22.11 -6.13
C THR A 129 13.90 -21.22 -4.89
N GLU A 130 14.40 -21.75 -3.77
CA GLU A 130 14.55 -21.00 -2.52
C GLU A 130 15.44 -19.77 -2.69
N SER A 131 16.54 -19.90 -3.44
CA SER A 131 17.45 -18.79 -3.69
C SER A 131 16.77 -17.63 -4.43
N SER A 132 15.95 -17.92 -5.45
CA SER A 132 15.26 -16.87 -6.21
C SER A 132 14.11 -16.26 -5.41
N ARG A 133 13.40 -17.04 -4.58
CA ARG A 133 12.41 -16.50 -3.64
C ARG A 133 13.04 -15.59 -2.58
N ALA A 134 14.23 -15.92 -2.09
CA ALA A 134 14.96 -15.06 -1.17
C ALA A 134 15.31 -13.69 -1.80
N GLU A 135 15.70 -13.66 -3.08
CA GLU A 135 15.91 -12.42 -3.84
C GLU A 135 14.60 -11.63 -4.03
N MET A 136 13.50 -12.29 -4.40
CA MET A 136 12.18 -11.66 -4.48
C MET A 136 11.76 -11.03 -3.15
N CYS A 137 11.98 -11.74 -2.04
CA CYS A 137 11.71 -11.23 -0.70
C CYS A 137 12.57 -9.99 -0.38
N ALA A 138 13.84 -9.97 -0.78
CA ALA A 138 14.73 -8.84 -0.58
C ALA A 138 14.26 -7.60 -1.38
N ASP A 139 13.88 -7.79 -2.64
CA ASP A 139 13.33 -6.73 -3.52
C ASP A 139 12.03 -6.15 -2.94
N LEU A 140 11.11 -7.00 -2.49
CA LEU A 140 9.85 -6.57 -1.89
C LEU A 140 10.07 -5.79 -0.59
N LYS A 141 11.09 -6.16 0.21
CA LYS A 141 11.49 -5.37 1.39
C LYS A 141 12.06 -4.01 1.01
N VAL A 142 12.78 -3.89 -0.11
CA VAL A 142 13.21 -2.59 -0.66
C VAL A 142 12.00 -1.74 -1.03
N ASP A 143 11.02 -2.31 -1.71
CA ASP A 143 9.78 -1.61 -2.07
C ASP A 143 9.00 -1.13 -0.82
N CYS A 144 8.88 -1.98 0.21
CA CYS A 144 8.27 -1.60 1.49
C CYS A 144 8.95 -0.38 2.12
N ARG A 145 10.29 -0.35 2.11
CA ARG A 145 11.08 0.77 2.63
C ARG A 145 10.89 2.03 1.80
N LEU A 146 10.92 1.91 0.46
CA LEU A 146 10.69 3.03 -0.44
C LEU A 146 9.36 3.72 -0.15
N PHE A 147 8.26 2.95 -0.07
CA PHE A 147 6.94 3.52 0.20
C PHE A 147 6.85 4.16 1.58
N THR A 148 7.42 3.50 2.60
CA THR A 148 7.42 4.03 3.98
C THR A 148 8.21 5.35 4.08
N GLN A 149 9.40 5.40 3.50
CA GLN A 149 10.24 6.60 3.52
C GLN A 149 9.64 7.74 2.70
N THR A 150 9.00 7.43 1.57
CA THR A 150 8.28 8.43 0.78
C THR A 150 7.11 9.01 1.56
N ASP A 151 6.37 8.16 2.27
CA ASP A 151 5.23 8.56 3.10
C ASP A 151 5.64 9.44 4.28
N GLU A 152 6.68 9.04 5.02
CA GLU A 152 7.27 9.83 6.11
C GLU A 152 7.72 11.20 5.60
N ARG A 153 8.47 11.24 4.49
CA ARG A 153 8.98 12.49 3.93
C ARG A 153 7.85 13.41 3.43
N LEU A 154 6.85 12.86 2.74
CA LEU A 154 5.66 13.60 2.32
C LEU A 154 4.93 14.18 3.54
N THR A 155 4.79 13.38 4.60
CA THR A 155 4.14 13.80 5.84
C THR A 155 4.87 14.97 6.47
N GLU A 156 6.16 14.81 6.75
CA GLU A 156 6.99 15.82 7.41
C GLU A 156 7.10 17.13 6.62
N ARG A 157 7.27 17.04 5.29
CA ARG A 157 7.56 18.20 4.45
C ARG A 157 6.32 18.94 3.99
N VAL A 158 5.18 18.26 3.85
CA VAL A 158 4.00 18.81 3.17
C VAL A 158 2.77 18.73 4.06
N PHE A 159 2.41 17.54 4.54
CA PHE A 159 1.18 17.36 5.31
C PHE A 159 1.23 18.08 6.67
N ASP A 160 2.29 17.88 7.44
CA ASP A 160 2.45 18.45 8.79
C ASP A 160 2.39 20.00 8.77
N PRO A 161 3.11 20.70 7.86
CA PRO A 161 2.96 22.15 7.73
C PRO A 161 1.53 22.60 7.41
N LEU A 162 0.79 21.85 6.58
CA LEU A 162 -0.61 22.16 6.29
C LEU A 162 -1.50 21.92 7.53
N ALA A 163 -1.34 20.79 8.19
CA ALA A 163 -2.09 20.44 9.40
C ALA A 163 -1.86 21.45 10.54
N ARG A 164 -0.62 21.95 10.70
CA ARG A 164 -0.28 22.98 11.69
C ARG A 164 -0.99 24.30 11.46
N LYS A 165 -1.24 24.71 10.21
CA LYS A 165 -2.06 25.92 9.92
C LYS A 165 -3.48 25.80 10.49
N ARG A 166 -3.95 24.57 10.68
CA ARG A 166 -5.25 24.22 11.25
C ARG A 166 -5.22 23.95 12.75
N GLY A 167 -4.06 24.12 13.40
CA GLY A 167 -3.86 23.79 14.82
C GLY A 167 -3.79 22.29 15.10
N ILE A 168 -3.64 21.46 14.08
CA ILE A 168 -3.49 20.00 14.22
C ILE A 168 -1.99 19.71 14.36
N THR A 169 -1.61 19.09 15.48
CA THR A 169 -0.23 18.69 15.73
C THR A 169 -0.04 17.19 15.50
N PRO A 170 1.19 16.73 15.23
CA PRO A 170 1.49 15.29 15.12
C PRO A 170 1.02 14.49 16.34
N GLU A 171 1.15 15.06 17.55
CA GLU A 171 0.73 14.40 18.79
C GLU A 171 -0.80 14.21 18.85
N MET A 172 -1.58 15.14 18.29
CA MET A 172 -3.03 14.99 18.19
C MET A 172 -3.41 13.85 17.23
N ILE A 173 -2.68 13.71 16.12
CA ILE A 173 -2.89 12.64 15.14
C ILE A 173 -2.54 11.30 15.78
N GLU A 174 -1.39 11.20 16.44
CA GLU A 174 -0.96 9.97 17.12
C GLU A 174 -1.94 9.58 18.25
N ALA A 175 -2.41 10.54 19.05
CA ALA A 175 -3.40 10.29 20.09
C ALA A 175 -4.72 9.77 19.50
N GLN A 176 -5.16 10.31 18.36
CA GLN A 176 -6.35 9.85 17.66
C GLN A 176 -6.15 8.44 17.09
N TYR A 177 -5.01 8.15 16.48
CA TYR A 177 -4.66 6.82 16.00
C TYR A 177 -4.63 5.79 17.14
N ALA A 178 -4.00 6.11 18.27
CA ALA A 178 -3.96 5.25 19.44
C ALA A 178 -5.37 4.98 20.00
N LYS A 179 -6.26 5.96 19.95
CA LYS A 179 -7.67 5.81 20.33
C LYS A 179 -8.39 4.83 19.40
N GLU A 180 -8.30 5.03 18.09
CA GLU A 180 -8.92 4.15 17.09
C GLU A 180 -8.39 2.72 17.17
N ARG A 181 -7.08 2.55 17.35
CA ARG A 181 -6.45 1.24 17.55
C ARG A 181 -7.00 0.55 18.81
N ARG A 182 -7.16 1.28 19.92
CA ARG A 182 -7.75 0.74 21.15
C ARG A 182 -9.21 0.33 20.94
N GLU A 183 -9.99 1.13 20.22
CA GLU A 183 -11.39 0.82 19.90
C GLU A 183 -11.51 -0.41 18.99
N ALA A 184 -10.62 -0.55 18.00
CA ALA A 184 -10.54 -1.72 17.14
C ALA A 184 -10.16 -2.99 17.93
N MET A 185 -9.14 -2.90 18.80
CA MET A 185 -8.76 -4.00 19.70
C MET A 185 -9.93 -4.43 20.58
N LYS A 186 -10.65 -3.50 21.21
CA LYS A 186 -11.84 -3.82 22.00
C LYS A 186 -12.95 -4.50 21.20
N ARG A 187 -13.07 -4.18 19.91
CA ARG A 187 -14.10 -4.75 19.04
C ARG A 187 -13.80 -6.20 18.65
N TYR A 188 -12.54 -6.53 18.41
CA TYR A 188 -12.14 -7.82 17.84
C TYR A 188 -11.40 -8.74 18.83
N GLU A 189 -10.93 -8.20 19.94
CA GLU A 189 -10.29 -8.93 21.06
C GLU A 189 -10.90 -8.47 22.40
N PRO A 190 -12.21 -8.69 22.65
CA PRO A 190 -12.83 -8.26 23.90
C PRO A 190 -12.25 -8.97 25.14
N GLU A 191 -11.71 -10.19 24.97
CA GLU A 191 -11.14 -11.01 26.06
C GLU A 191 -9.73 -10.58 26.48
N SER A 192 -8.97 -9.88 25.62
CA SER A 192 -7.63 -9.38 25.98
C SER A 192 -7.66 -8.17 26.92
N PHE A 193 -8.85 -7.60 27.18
CA PHE A 193 -9.09 -6.52 28.15
C PHE A 193 -9.65 -6.99 29.49
N THR A 194 -10.09 -8.26 29.61
CA THR A 194 -10.74 -8.77 30.84
C THR A 194 -9.79 -9.39 31.87
N GLU A 195 -8.53 -9.67 31.52
CA GLU A 195 -7.59 -10.34 32.44
C GLU A 195 -6.74 -9.37 33.30
N GLY A 196 -6.92 -8.04 33.17
CA GLY A 196 -6.10 -7.04 33.88
C GLY A 196 -6.75 -6.33 35.08
N GLU A 197 -8.07 -6.44 35.28
CA GLU A 197 -8.79 -5.72 36.36
C GLU A 197 -9.30 -6.66 37.46
N GLY A 198 -8.74 -7.87 37.56
CA GLY A 198 -9.21 -8.94 38.44
C GLY A 198 -8.12 -9.66 39.24
N SER A 199 -7.19 -8.94 39.86
CA SER A 199 -6.51 -9.49 41.03
C SER A 199 -6.26 -8.39 42.06
N ALA A 200 -7.09 -8.43 43.11
CA ALA A 200 -6.82 -7.84 44.41
C ALA A 200 -5.63 -8.54 45.09
#